data_AF-A0A9W6MYP9-F1
#
_entry.id   AF-A0A9W6MYP9-F1
#
_cell.length_a   1.000
_cell.length_b   1.000
_cell.length_c   1.000
_cell.angle_alpha   90.00
_cell.angle_beta   90.00
_cell.angle_gamma   90.00
#
_symmetry.space_group_name_H-M   'P 1'
#
loop_
_entity.id
_entity.type
_entity.pdbx_description
1 polymer ?
#
loop_
_entity_poly.entity_id
_entity_poly.type
_entity_poly.pdbx_seq_one_letter_code
_entity_poly.pdbx_strand_id
1 'polypeptide(L)'
;MAGSHNDDETDDAYDAAFDQHRAALYDMLMDYADTHELSDSFMAVLASDIGLSLRMVAYAAETEKPSVGGLRLDLDRYARELGDSVRDAKKYAAEFIAEAKAAQEADEEEDDDEDEDGAAEGEPKAQPS
;
A
#
# COMPACT_ATOMS: atom_id res chain seq x y z
N MET A 1 17.78 11.09 -36.68
CA MET A 1 16.96 11.03 -35.46
C MET A 1 16.54 9.59 -35.27
N ALA A 2 17.24 8.85 -34.41
CA ALA A 2 16.98 7.43 -34.11
C ALA A 2 17.45 7.18 -32.66
N GLY A 3 16.84 7.89 -31.71
CA GLY A 3 17.22 7.86 -30.30
C GLY A 3 16.06 8.18 -29.38
N SER A 4 14.83 7.80 -29.77
CA SER A 4 13.63 7.99 -28.95
C SER A 4 12.86 6.70 -28.70
N HIS A 5 13.19 5.61 -29.40
CA HIS A 5 12.44 4.34 -29.28
C HIS A 5 13.03 3.37 -28.25
N ASN A 6 14.29 3.56 -27.83
CA ASN A 6 14.93 2.69 -26.83
C ASN A 6 14.72 3.17 -25.39
N ASP A 7 14.55 4.48 -25.17
CA ASP A 7 14.39 5.04 -23.81
C ASP A 7 12.99 4.72 -23.25
N ASP A 8 11.94 4.83 -24.09
CA ASP A 8 10.55 4.48 -23.69
C ASP A 8 10.40 2.98 -23.34
N GLU A 9 10.99 2.06 -24.12
CA GLU A 9 10.96 0.61 -23.82
C GLU A 9 11.71 0.26 -22.52
N THR A 10 12.74 1.03 -22.16
CA THR A 10 13.48 0.81 -20.92
C THR A 10 12.77 1.38 -19.70
N ASP A 11 12.05 2.49 -19.85
CA ASP A 11 11.25 3.09 -18.78
C ASP A 11 10.03 2.21 -18.47
N ASP A 12 9.31 1.72 -19.49
CA ASP A 12 8.19 0.79 -19.30
C ASP A 12 8.62 -0.53 -18.62
N ALA A 13 9.80 -1.04 -18.97
CA ALA A 13 10.35 -2.24 -18.35
C ALA A 13 10.78 -2.01 -16.90
N TYR A 14 11.29 -0.82 -16.58
CA TYR A 14 11.62 -0.43 -15.21
C TYR A 14 10.37 -0.31 -14.35
N ASP A 15 9.35 0.40 -14.84
CA ASP A 15 8.10 0.60 -14.11
C ASP A 15 7.39 -0.74 -13.84
N ALA A 16 7.33 -1.63 -14.84
CA ALA A 16 6.78 -2.97 -14.66
C ALA A 16 7.54 -3.79 -13.60
N ALA A 17 8.87 -3.73 -13.62
CA ALA A 17 9.70 -4.41 -12.62
C ALA A 17 9.51 -3.79 -11.22
N PHE A 18 9.40 -2.47 -11.14
CA PHE A 18 9.15 -1.75 -9.91
C PHE A 18 7.81 -2.17 -9.29
N ASP A 19 6.73 -2.18 -10.07
CA ASP A 19 5.40 -2.58 -9.60
C ASP A 19 5.36 -4.05 -9.16
N GLN A 20 5.99 -4.95 -9.93
CA GLN A 20 6.10 -6.36 -9.56
C GLN A 20 6.80 -6.53 -8.20
N HIS A 21 7.93 -5.87 -8.00
CA HIS A 21 8.68 -5.98 -6.75
C HIS A 21 8.00 -5.26 -5.59
N ARG A 22 7.33 -4.13 -5.85
CA ARG A 22 6.53 -3.42 -4.86
C ARG A 22 5.40 -4.31 -4.33
N ALA A 23 4.69 -5.02 -5.21
CA ALA A 23 3.64 -5.96 -4.81
C ALA A 23 4.19 -7.10 -3.95
N ALA A 24 5.27 -7.76 -4.39
CA ALA A 24 5.88 -8.85 -3.64
C ALA A 24 6.41 -8.42 -2.25
N LEU A 25 6.96 -7.21 -2.14
CA LEU A 25 7.39 -6.63 -0.86
C LEU A 25 6.20 -6.27 0.03
N TYR A 26 5.11 -5.76 -0.56
CA TYR A 26 3.89 -5.47 0.18
C TYR A 26 3.31 -6.74 0.81
N ASP A 27 3.18 -7.82 0.03
CA ASP A 27 2.68 -9.10 0.52
C ASP A 27 3.52 -9.61 1.69
N MET A 28 4.85 -9.57 1.56
CA MET A 28 5.77 -9.98 2.62
C MET A 28 5.63 -9.12 3.90
N LEU A 29 5.40 -7.81 3.74
CA LEU A 29 5.19 -6.91 4.87
C LEU A 29 3.85 -7.18 5.56
N MET A 30 2.77 -7.42 4.81
CA MET A 30 1.46 -7.72 5.38
C MET A 30 1.46 -9.09 6.08
N ASP A 31 2.07 -10.11 5.48
CA ASP A 31 2.24 -11.44 6.12
C ASP A 31 2.97 -11.33 7.47
N TYR A 32 4.02 -10.51 7.52
CA TYR A 32 4.75 -10.24 8.75
C TYR A 32 3.90 -9.47 9.77
N ALA A 33 3.15 -8.48 9.31
CA ALA A 33 2.28 -7.67 10.15
C ALA A 33 1.20 -8.53 10.82
N ASP A 34 0.52 -9.37 10.04
CA ASP A 34 -0.53 -10.27 10.50
C ASP A 34 0.02 -11.28 11.52
N THR A 35 1.17 -11.90 11.20
CA THR A 35 1.84 -12.86 12.09
C THR A 35 2.18 -12.26 13.45
N HIS A 36 2.44 -10.96 13.49
CA HIS A 36 2.90 -10.24 14.68
C HIS A 36 1.87 -9.25 15.25
N GLU A 37 0.63 -9.28 14.76
CA GLU A 37 -0.46 -8.40 15.18
C GLU A 37 -0.05 -6.90 15.14
N LEU A 38 0.65 -6.50 14.08
CA LEU A 38 1.13 -5.13 13.89
C LEU A 38 0.15 -4.32 13.05
N SER A 39 -0.08 -3.07 13.44
CA SER A 39 -0.92 -2.16 12.65
C SER A 39 -0.24 -1.68 11.37
N ASP A 40 -1.02 -1.42 10.33
CA ASP A 40 -0.56 -0.83 9.06
C ASP A 40 0.22 0.48 9.28
N SER A 41 -0.22 1.29 10.24
CA SER A 41 0.45 2.54 10.60
C SER A 41 1.85 2.32 11.17
N PHE A 42 2.08 1.23 11.91
CA PHE A 42 3.40 0.87 12.41
C PHE A 42 4.28 0.31 11.29
N MET A 43 3.71 -0.52 10.42
CA MET A 43 4.39 -1.04 9.24
C MET A 43 4.82 0.05 8.26
N ALA A 44 4.00 1.08 8.07
CA ALA A 44 4.34 2.25 7.25
C ALA A 44 5.58 3.00 7.79
N VAL A 45 5.68 3.13 9.11
CA VAL A 45 6.86 3.74 9.77
C VAL A 45 8.09 2.86 9.58
N LEU A 46 7.98 1.54 9.79
CA LEU A 46 9.08 0.60 9.60
C LEU A 46 9.58 0.58 8.16
N ALA A 47 8.68 0.49 7.17
CA ALA A 47 9.04 0.52 5.76
C ALA A 47 9.78 1.81 5.38
N SER A 48 9.35 2.95 5.94
CA SER A 48 10.02 4.24 5.73
C SER A 48 11.44 4.27 6.31
N ASP A 49 11.64 3.73 7.52
CA ASP A 49 12.95 3.64 8.17
C ASP A 49 13.92 2.71 7.42
N ILE A 50 13.41 1.57 6.96
CA ILE A 50 14.16 0.62 6.10
C ILE A 50 14.56 1.30 4.79
N GLY A 51 13.63 2.02 4.13
CA GLY A 51 13.91 2.75 2.90
C GLY A 51 15.02 3.81 3.06
N LEU A 52 15.00 4.56 4.16
CA LEU A 52 16.06 5.52 4.49
C LEU A 52 17.41 4.82 4.70
N SER A 53 17.41 3.69 5.41
CA SER A 53 18.61 2.90 5.65
C SER A 53 19.20 2.34 4.35
N LEU A 54 18.36 1.82 3.46
CA LEU A 54 18.76 1.36 2.13
C LEU A 54 19.35 2.49 1.30
N ARG A 55 18.77 3.70 1.36
CA ARG A 55 19.31 4.87 0.65
C ARG A 55 20.70 5.24 1.15
N MET A 56 20.92 5.23 2.46
CA MET A 56 22.24 5.48 3.05
C MET A 56 23.28 4.43 2.61
N VAL A 57 22.88 3.15 2.56
CA VAL A 57 23.73 2.05 2.08
C VAL A 57 24.07 2.21 0.60
N ALA A 58 23.08 2.52 -0.24
CA ALA A 58 23.28 2.76 -1.67
C ALA A 58 24.27 3.90 -1.91
N TYR A 59 24.10 5.04 -1.21
CA TYR A 59 25.05 6.15 -1.29
C TYR A 59 26.48 5.72 -0.93
N ALA A 60 26.65 4.96 0.16
CA ALA A 60 27.96 4.51 0.60
C ALA A 60 28.61 3.49 -0.36
N ALA A 61 27.80 2.64 -1.01
CA ALA A 61 28.27 1.61 -1.93
C ALA A 61 28.63 2.17 -3.32
N GLU A 62 27.89 3.16 -3.80
CA GLU A 62 27.99 3.65 -5.19
C GLU A 62 28.87 4.90 -5.32
N THR A 63 29.17 5.59 -4.21
CA THR A 63 30.01 6.79 -4.23
C THR A 63 31.49 6.42 -4.05
N GLU A 64 32.35 6.82 -4.99
CA GLU A 64 33.80 6.53 -4.95
C GLU A 64 34.48 7.05 -3.66
N LYS A 65 34.07 8.23 -3.17
CA LYS A 65 34.60 8.87 -1.96
C LYS A 65 33.43 9.39 -1.11
N PRO A 66 32.74 8.52 -0.36
CA PRO A 66 31.57 8.90 0.40
C PRO A 66 31.96 9.90 1.50
N SER A 67 31.09 10.88 1.75
CA SER A 67 31.31 11.88 2.78
C SER A 67 30.01 12.21 3.51
N VAL A 68 30.12 12.71 4.74
CA VAL A 68 28.95 13.15 5.52
C VAL A 68 28.18 14.26 4.80
N GLY A 69 28.90 15.21 4.20
CA GLY A 69 28.29 16.31 3.45
C GLY A 69 27.54 15.83 2.21
N GLY A 70 28.12 14.89 1.47
CA GLY A 70 27.48 14.30 0.29
C GLY A 70 26.26 13.46 0.65
N LEU A 71 26.33 12.65 1.71
CA LEU A 71 25.18 11.87 2.19
C LEU A 71 24.01 12.78 2.61
N ARG A 72 24.28 13.90 3.29
CA ARG A 72 23.22 14.86 3.66
C ARG A 72 22.51 15.42 2.43
N LEU A 73 23.26 15.82 1.40
CA LEU A 73 22.67 16.32 0.16
C LEU A 73 21.87 15.25 -0.59
N ASP A 74 22.32 14.00 -0.53
CA ASP A 74 21.60 12.86 -1.10
C ASP A 74 20.27 12.62 -0.37
N LEU A 75 20.30 12.59 0.97
CA LEU A 75 19.09 12.47 1.79
C LEU A 75 18.14 13.65 1.60
N ASP A 76 18.64 14.88 1.46
CA ASP A 76 17.81 16.05 1.15
C ASP A 76 17.13 15.95 -0.23
N ARG A 77 17.75 15.25 -1.19
CA ARG A 77 17.15 14.96 -2.50
C ARG A 77 16.09 13.89 -2.37
N TYR A 78 16.42 12.78 -1.71
CA TYR A 78 15.48 11.68 -1.48
C TYR A 78 14.23 12.15 -0.72
N ALA A 79 14.39 13.01 0.29
CA ALA A 79 13.28 13.62 1.01
C ALA A 79 12.37 14.47 0.11
N ARG A 80 12.91 15.13 -0.92
CA ARG A 80 12.12 15.88 -1.91
C ARG A 80 11.33 14.93 -2.81
N GLU A 81 11.95 13.85 -3.29
CA GLU A 81 11.28 12.82 -4.11
C GLU A 81 10.11 12.16 -3.35
N LEU A 82 10.30 11.83 -2.07
CA LEU A 82 9.21 11.36 -1.20
C LEU A 82 8.13 12.45 -1.01
N GLY A 83 8.55 13.70 -0.85
CA GLY A 83 7.63 14.84 -0.78
C GLY A 83 6.76 15.00 -2.03
N ASP A 84 7.30 14.68 -3.21
CA ASP A 84 6.58 14.70 -4.48
C ASP A 84 5.53 13.59 -4.50
N SER A 85 5.92 12.37 -4.12
CA SER A 85 5.00 11.24 -3.98
C SER A 85 3.84 11.52 -3.02
N VAL A 86 4.12 12.17 -1.88
CA VAL A 86 3.09 12.59 -0.91
C VAL A 86 2.17 13.67 -1.51
N ARG A 87 2.72 14.62 -2.28
CA ARG A 87 1.92 15.64 -2.95
C ARG A 87 0.99 15.03 -3.99
N ASP A 88 1.46 14.01 -4.71
CA ASP A 88 0.63 13.30 -5.68
C ASP A 88 -0.47 12.47 -4.99
N ALA A 89 -0.15 11.71 -3.95
CA ALA A 89 -1.15 11.01 -3.15
C ALA A 89 -2.24 11.95 -2.59
N LYS A 90 -1.87 13.17 -2.17
CA LYS A 90 -2.83 14.18 -1.70
C LYS A 90 -3.81 14.64 -2.78
N LYS A 91 -3.44 14.61 -4.07
CA LYS A 91 -4.35 14.96 -5.17
C LYS A 91 -5.51 13.97 -5.26
N TYR A 92 -5.23 12.69 -5.02
CA TYR A 92 -6.19 11.58 -5.12
C TYR A 92 -6.84 11.20 -3.78
N ALA A 93 -6.52 11.90 -2.69
CA ALA A 93 -7.00 11.55 -1.35
C ALA A 93 -8.53 11.58 -1.21
N ALA A 94 -9.22 12.46 -1.94
CA ALA A 94 -10.68 12.51 -1.91
C ALA A 94 -11.31 11.26 -2.55
N GLU A 95 -10.75 10.82 -3.69
CA GLU A 95 -11.18 9.62 -4.41
C GLU A 95 -10.93 8.37 -3.56
N PHE A 96 -9.73 8.25 -2.99
CA PHE A 96 -9.37 7.16 -2.10
C PHE A 96 -10.33 7.02 -0.91
N ILE A 97 -10.69 8.13 -0.25
CA ILE A 97 -11.65 8.08 0.87
C ILE A 97 -13.06 7.73 0.42
N ALA A 98 -13.48 8.17 -0.78
CA ALA A 98 -14.77 7.79 -1.33
C ALA A 98 -14.83 6.29 -1.63
N GLU A 99 -13.79 5.73 -2.24
CA GLU A 99 -13.67 4.30 -2.52
C GLU A 99 -13.65 3.46 -1.24
N ALA A 100 -12.85 3.87 -0.25
CA ALA A 100 -12.78 3.15 1.03
C ALA A 100 -14.13 3.11 1.76
N LYS A 101 -14.90 4.21 1.72
CA LYS A 101 -16.26 4.23 2.29
C LYS A 101 -17.23 3.34 1.52
N ALA A 102 -17.17 3.36 0.19
CA ALA A 102 -18.03 2.52 -0.64
C ALA A 102 -17.75 1.02 -0.40
N ALA A 103 -16.48 0.64 -0.18
CA ALA A 103 -16.12 -0.72 0.19
C ALA A 103 -16.69 -1.10 1.56
N GLN A 104 -16.59 -0.21 2.55
CA GLN A 104 -17.18 -0.45 3.88
C GLN A 104 -18.71 -0.59 3.83
N GLU A 105 -19.39 0.26 3.07
CA GLU A 105 -20.85 0.19 2.90
C GLU A 105 -21.27 -1.12 2.20
N ALA A 106 -20.50 -1.60 1.22
CA ALA A 106 -20.76 -2.87 0.55
C ALA A 106 -20.57 -4.08 1.48
N ASP A 107 -19.52 -4.08 2.31
CA ASP A 107 -19.29 -5.13 3.31
C ASP A 107 -20.41 -5.14 4.38
N GLU A 108 -20.93 -3.96 4.77
CA GLU A 108 -22.06 -3.84 5.71
C GLU A 108 -23.40 -4.32 5.12
N GLU A 109 -23.64 -4.11 3.81
CA GLU A 109 -24.85 -4.59 3.14
C GLU A 109 -24.88 -6.13 2.93
N GLU A 110 -23.72 -6.78 2.83
CA GLU A 110 -23.63 -8.26 2.71
C GLU A 110 -23.95 -8.98 4.04
N ASP A 111 -23.70 -8.35 5.19
CA ASP A 111 -23.96 -8.92 6.52
C ASP A 111 -25.45 -8.85 6.94
N ASP A 112 -26.24 -7.91 6.39
CA ASP A 112 -27.66 -7.70 6.74
C ASP A 112 -28.62 -8.67 6.01
N ASP A 113 -28.16 -9.35 4.95
CA ASP A 113 -28.95 -10.30 4.15
C ASP A 113 -28.96 -11.76 4.71
N GLU A 114 -28.17 -12.08 5.75
CA GLU A 114 -28.12 -13.43 6.36
C GLU A 114 -29.13 -13.66 7.50
N ASP A 115 -29.90 -12.65 7.93
CA ASP A 115 -30.81 -12.74 9.09
C ASP A 115 -32.31 -12.96 8.76
N GLU A 116 -32.68 -13.15 7.48
CA GLU A 116 -34.09 -13.32 7.05
C GLU A 116 -34.45 -14.75 6.58
N ASP A 117 -33.95 -15.82 7.22
CA ASP A 117 -34.49 -17.18 6.98
C ASP A 117 -34.38 -18.09 8.22
N GLY A 118 -35.00 -17.66 9.33
CA GLY A 118 -34.92 -18.37 10.61
C GLY A 118 -36.14 -18.28 11.53
N ALA A 119 -37.36 -18.08 11.03
CA ALA A 119 -38.57 -18.09 11.86
C ALA A 119 -39.62 -19.08 11.33
N ALA A 120 -39.33 -20.37 11.45
CA ALA A 120 -40.27 -21.46 11.15
C ALA A 120 -40.51 -22.38 12.35
N GLU A 121 -41.09 -21.88 13.44
CA GLU A 121 -41.78 -22.68 14.48
C GLU A 121 -42.85 -21.79 15.13
N GLY A 122 -44.11 -22.14 15.37
CA GLY A 122 -44.92 -23.34 15.19
C GLY A 122 -46.18 -23.15 16.04
N GLU A 123 -47.38 -23.37 15.50
CA GLU A 123 -48.59 -23.56 16.33
C GLU A 123 -49.46 -24.69 15.75
N PRO A 124 -49.59 -25.83 16.47
CA PRO A 124 -50.55 -26.86 16.10
C PRO A 124 -51.95 -26.47 16.57
N LYS A 125 -52.92 -26.63 15.66
CA LYS A 125 -54.36 -26.52 15.93
C LYS A 125 -54.80 -27.44 17.07
N ALA A 126 -55.53 -26.89 18.05
CA ALA A 126 -56.39 -27.67 18.94
C ALA A 126 -57.71 -26.95 19.25
N GLN A 127 -58.79 -27.43 18.63
CA GLN A 127 -60.12 -27.58 19.22
C GLN A 127 -60.54 -29.02 18.91
N PRO A 128 -61.24 -29.77 19.79
CA PRO A 128 -62.53 -29.34 20.34
C PRO A 128 -62.89 -29.84 21.76
N SER A 129 -63.98 -29.31 22.31
CA SER A 129 -65.02 -30.06 23.03
C SER A 129 -66.34 -29.28 22.95
#